data_AF-A0A2I1FAD5-F1
#
_entry.id   AF-A0A2I1FAD5-F1
#
_cell.length_a   1.000
_cell.length_b   1.000
_cell.length_c   1.000
_cell.angle_alpha   90.00
_cell.angle_beta   90.00
_cell.angle_gamma   90.00
#
_symmetry.space_group_name_H-M   'P 1'
#
loop_
_entity.id
_entity.type
_entity.pdbx_description
1 polymer ?
#
loop_
_entity_poly.entity_id
_entity_poly.type
_entity_poly.pdbx_seq_one_letter_code
_entity_poly.pdbx_strand_id
1 'polypeptide(L)'
;MMSRSLVFALILLIMVSIVNAIPHQLHKRTTSFSGCANLPPDTPVLSVTLSPDPVVQESTDTFTISGTLKQDITNGYSLYIAFVDDGGNIISSDIVDICKEVTCPVKAGTPYSTTQNVYVPRFRGTTYIVVGIADGIGTTANVIACSTATA
;
A
#
# COMPACT_ATOMS: atom_id res chain seq x y z
N MET A 1 -15.67 -51.53 34.16
CA MET A 1 -14.32 -51.43 33.57
C MET A 1 -14.44 -50.72 32.24
N MET A 2 -14.13 -49.42 32.20
CA MET A 2 -13.96 -48.68 30.94
C MET A 2 -12.90 -49.44 30.13
N SER A 3 -13.26 -49.92 28.95
CA SER A 3 -12.37 -50.80 28.17
C SER A 3 -11.05 -50.06 27.94
N ARG A 4 -9.93 -50.72 28.27
CA ARG A 4 -8.57 -50.18 28.15
C ARG A 4 -8.31 -49.53 26.78
N SER A 5 -9.03 -49.98 25.75
CA SER A 5 -9.05 -49.46 24.38
C SER A 5 -9.63 -48.03 24.23
N LEU A 6 -10.66 -47.64 24.99
CA LEU A 6 -11.26 -46.31 24.90
C LEU A 6 -10.33 -45.22 25.45
N VAL A 7 -9.54 -45.55 26.48
CA VAL A 7 -8.57 -44.63 27.09
C VAL A 7 -7.45 -44.30 26.09
N PHE A 8 -6.96 -45.28 25.35
CA PHE A 8 -5.93 -45.04 24.32
C PHE A 8 -6.44 -44.18 23.15
N ALA A 9 -7.68 -44.40 22.71
CA ALA A 9 -8.28 -43.60 21.64
C ALA A 9 -8.45 -42.12 22.03
N LEU A 10 -8.86 -41.86 23.27
CA LEU A 10 -9.00 -40.49 23.81
C LEU A 10 -7.64 -39.77 23.92
N ILE A 11 -6.59 -40.47 24.37
CA ILE A 11 -5.24 -39.89 24.48
C ILE A 11 -4.69 -39.56 23.08
N LEU A 12 -4.91 -40.42 22.09
CA LEU A 12 -4.52 -40.17 20.69
C LEU A 12 -5.23 -38.94 20.11
N LEU A 13 -6.54 -38.79 20.33
CA LEU A 13 -7.33 -37.65 19.84
C LEU A 13 -6.88 -36.32 20.46
N ILE A 14 -6.52 -36.31 21.75
CA ILE A 14 -6.01 -35.12 22.43
C ILE A 14 -4.65 -34.71 21.83
N MET A 15 -3.76 -35.68 21.57
CA MET A 15 -2.46 -35.40 20.96
C MET A 15 -2.59 -34.88 19.52
N VAL A 16 -3.47 -35.45 18.69
CA VAL A 16 -3.70 -34.99 17.30
C VAL A 16 -4.27 -33.56 17.27
N SER A 17 -5.12 -33.21 18.22
CA SER A 17 -5.69 -31.85 18.34
C SER A 17 -4.61 -30.77 18.58
N ILE A 18 -3.50 -31.13 19.24
CA ILE A 18 -2.40 -30.20 19.54
C ILE A 18 -1.49 -29.99 18.32
N VAL A 19 -1.40 -30.96 17.40
CA VAL A 19 -0.53 -30.85 16.21
C VAL A 19 -1.12 -29.94 15.14
N ASN A 20 -2.44 -29.73 15.12
CA ASN A 20 -3.12 -28.94 14.08
C ASN A 20 -3.28 -27.45 14.41
N ALA A 21 -2.68 -26.99 15.51
CA ALA A 21 -2.57 -25.59 15.87
C ALA A 21 -1.12 -25.11 15.76
N ILE A 22 -0.41 -25.48 14.69
CA ILE A 22 0.67 -24.62 14.21
C ILE A 22 -0.06 -23.36 13.76
N PRO A 23 0.10 -22.21 14.45
CA PRO A 23 -0.38 -20.97 13.87
C PRO A 23 0.41 -20.91 12.58
N HIS A 24 -0.25 -21.02 11.43
CA HIS A 24 0.33 -20.55 10.20
C HIS A 24 0.85 -19.16 10.56
N GLN A 25 2.17 -19.03 10.69
CA GLN A 25 2.79 -17.74 10.85
C GLN A 25 2.51 -17.06 9.52
N LEU A 26 1.33 -16.46 9.43
CA LEU A 26 1.01 -15.32 8.59
C LEU A 26 2.13 -14.35 8.90
N HIS A 27 3.23 -14.48 8.16
CA HIS A 27 4.22 -13.45 8.07
C HIS A 27 3.40 -12.25 7.63
N LYS A 28 3.10 -11.37 8.58
CA LYS A 28 2.40 -10.12 8.33
C LYS A 28 3.34 -9.40 7.36
N ARG A 29 3.08 -9.52 6.06
CA ARG A 29 3.94 -8.96 5.03
C ARG A 29 3.73 -7.46 5.12
N THR A 30 4.63 -6.78 5.80
CA THR A 30 4.63 -5.32 5.83
C THR A 30 5.01 -4.82 4.44
N THR A 31 4.12 -4.06 3.83
CA THR A 31 4.38 -3.45 2.53
C THR A 31 5.49 -2.42 2.69
N SER A 32 6.57 -2.57 1.94
CA SER A 32 7.74 -1.70 2.02
C SER A 32 7.77 -0.77 0.81
N PHE A 33 7.56 0.52 1.05
CA PHE A 33 7.64 1.55 0.02
C PHE A 33 9.07 2.05 -0.16
N SER A 34 9.45 2.27 -1.41
CA SER A 34 10.73 2.82 -1.83
C SER A 34 10.52 3.90 -2.90
N GLY A 35 11.55 4.68 -3.24
CA GLY A 35 11.43 5.68 -4.30
C GLY A 35 11.14 5.05 -5.66
N CYS A 36 10.36 5.74 -6.50
CA CYS A 36 10.07 5.27 -7.85
C CYS A 36 11.33 5.27 -8.73
N ALA A 37 11.52 4.19 -9.49
CA ALA A 37 12.61 4.10 -10.46
C ALA A 37 12.44 5.11 -11.60
N ASN A 38 13.54 5.56 -12.19
CA ASN A 38 13.61 6.49 -13.32
C ASN A 38 13.24 7.96 -13.03
N LEU A 39 13.10 8.34 -11.76
CA LEU A 39 13.06 9.75 -11.35
C LEU A 39 14.45 10.23 -10.91
N PRO A 40 14.71 11.54 -10.90
CA PRO A 40 15.93 12.10 -10.31
C PRO A 40 16.19 11.50 -8.92
N PRO A 41 17.45 11.16 -8.57
CA PRO A 41 17.77 10.52 -7.28
C PRO A 41 17.35 11.32 -6.06
N ASP A 42 17.13 12.62 -6.25
CA ASP A 42 16.81 13.57 -5.20
C ASP A 42 15.29 13.85 -5.11
N THR A 43 14.47 13.20 -5.94
CA THR A 43 13.00 13.27 -5.83
C THR A 43 12.56 12.75 -4.45
N PRO A 44 11.80 13.53 -3.67
CA PRO A 44 11.26 13.10 -2.38
C PRO A 44 10.50 11.77 -2.45
N VAL A 45 10.79 10.88 -1.49
CA VAL A 45 10.06 9.63 -1.27
C VAL A 45 8.93 9.89 -0.29
N LEU A 46 7.71 9.52 -0.65
CA LEU A 46 6.54 9.62 0.23
C LEU A 46 6.55 8.47 1.25
N SER A 47 6.28 8.78 2.50
CA SER A 47 5.98 7.76 3.51
C SER A 47 4.53 7.33 3.34
N VAL A 48 4.31 6.03 3.11
CA VAL A 48 3.00 5.44 2.90
C VAL A 48 2.80 4.30 3.90
N THR A 49 1.69 4.34 4.63
CA THR A 49 1.25 3.24 5.50
C THR A 49 -0.14 2.81 5.10
N LEU A 50 -0.39 1.50 5.13
CA LEU A 50 -1.62 0.88 4.67
C LEU A 50 -2.41 0.30 5.85
N SER A 51 -3.73 0.27 5.72
CA SER A 51 -4.62 -0.44 6.62
C SER A 51 -5.83 -1.00 5.86
N PRO A 52 -5.96 -2.34 5.72
CA PRO A 52 -5.01 -3.39 6.13
C PRO A 52 -3.64 -3.32 5.40
N ASP A 53 -2.64 -4.01 5.96
CA ASP A 53 -1.30 -4.19 5.37
C ASP A 53 -0.91 -5.68 5.39
N PRO A 54 -0.72 -6.33 4.22
CA PRO A 54 -0.79 -5.76 2.86
C PRO A 54 -2.24 -5.46 2.44
N VAL A 55 -2.40 -4.86 1.26
CA VAL A 55 -3.73 -4.53 0.73
C VAL A 55 -4.61 -5.76 0.51
N VAL A 56 -5.92 -5.58 0.60
CA VAL A 56 -6.92 -6.62 0.34
C VAL A 56 -7.65 -6.33 -0.97
N GLN A 57 -7.44 -7.20 -1.96
CA GLN A 57 -8.13 -7.08 -3.26
C GLN A 57 -9.64 -7.04 -3.12
N GLU A 58 -10.28 -6.29 -4.02
CA GLU A 58 -11.74 -6.15 -4.10
C GLU A 58 -12.34 -5.53 -2.81
N SER A 59 -11.53 -4.76 -2.08
CA SER A 59 -11.92 -4.03 -0.87
C SER A 59 -11.45 -2.57 -0.90
N THR A 60 -11.93 -1.77 0.05
CA THR A 60 -11.44 -0.41 0.26
C THR A 60 -10.46 -0.40 1.41
N ASP A 61 -9.23 0.01 1.12
CA ASP A 61 -8.15 0.10 2.08
C ASP A 61 -7.76 1.55 2.32
N THR A 62 -7.26 1.84 3.51
CA THR A 62 -6.83 3.17 3.91
C THR A 62 -5.34 3.35 3.65
N PHE A 63 -5.00 4.42 2.93
CA PHE A 63 -3.65 4.87 2.64
C PHE A 63 -3.38 6.15 3.42
N THR A 64 -2.45 6.11 4.36
CA THR A 64 -1.93 7.34 5.00
C THR A 64 -0.63 7.71 4.35
N ILE A 65 -0.58 8.90 3.75
CA ILE A 65 0.48 9.36 2.87
C ILE A 65 1.03 10.65 3.43
N SER A 66 2.36 10.75 3.57
CA SER A 66 3.02 11.95 4.04
C SER A 66 4.38 12.17 3.40
N GLY A 67 4.88 13.39 3.44
CA GLY A 67 6.20 13.73 2.94
C GLY A 67 6.55 15.19 3.16
N THR A 68 7.84 15.51 3.07
CA THR A 68 8.34 16.88 3.01
C THR A 68 8.93 17.11 1.63
N LEU A 69 8.31 18.00 0.86
CA LEU A 69 8.64 18.20 -0.56
C LEU A 69 9.67 19.31 -0.74
N LYS A 70 10.39 19.25 -1.86
CA LYS A 70 11.39 20.28 -2.25
C LYS A 70 10.80 21.40 -3.11
N GLN A 71 9.57 21.22 -3.58
CA GLN A 71 8.84 22.18 -4.41
C GLN A 71 7.49 22.48 -3.76
N ASP A 72 6.94 23.66 -4.04
CA ASP A 72 5.60 24.03 -3.61
C ASP A 72 4.56 23.13 -4.30
N ILE A 73 3.57 22.67 -3.53
CA ILE A 73 2.35 22.07 -4.09
C ILE A 73 1.38 23.21 -4.40
N THR A 74 1.10 23.44 -5.67
CA THR A 74 0.15 24.44 -6.19
C THR A 74 -1.05 23.78 -6.86
N ASN A 75 -2.04 24.56 -7.32
CA ASN A 75 -3.31 24.05 -7.89
C ASN A 75 -3.17 23.08 -9.08
N GLY A 76 -2.00 22.99 -9.72
CA GLY A 76 -1.76 22.02 -10.81
C GLY A 76 -1.46 20.60 -10.32
N TYR A 77 -1.07 20.44 -9.05
CA TYR A 77 -0.61 19.16 -8.53
C TYR A 77 -1.76 18.31 -7.98
N SER A 78 -1.74 17.03 -8.36
CA SER A 78 -2.62 15.99 -7.83
C SER A 78 -1.80 14.90 -7.14
N LEU A 79 -2.42 14.25 -6.17
CA LEU A 79 -1.95 12.99 -5.60
C LEU A 79 -2.53 11.84 -6.43
N TYR A 80 -1.65 11.00 -6.95
CA TYR A 80 -1.97 9.79 -7.70
C TYR A 80 -1.69 8.58 -6.83
N ILE A 81 -2.66 7.66 -6.75
CA ILE A 81 -2.51 6.34 -6.13
C ILE A 81 -2.94 5.31 -7.17
N ALA A 82 -1.99 4.56 -7.72
CA ALA A 82 -2.23 3.65 -8.83
C ALA A 82 -1.77 2.23 -8.52
N PHE A 83 -2.53 1.26 -9.04
CA PHE A 83 -2.12 -0.13 -9.15
C PHE A 83 -1.68 -0.40 -10.58
N VAL A 84 -0.46 -0.92 -10.73
CA VAL A 84 0.20 -1.08 -12.03
C VAL A 84 0.67 -2.53 -12.18
N ASP A 85 0.46 -3.15 -13.33
CA ASP A 85 0.99 -4.49 -13.60
C ASP A 85 2.50 -4.47 -13.91
N ASP A 86 3.09 -5.65 -14.08
CA ASP A 86 4.51 -5.82 -14.43
C ASP A 86 4.89 -5.28 -15.82
N GLY A 87 3.90 -5.10 -16.71
CA GLY A 87 4.04 -4.45 -18.00
C GLY A 87 4.00 -2.91 -17.94
N GLY A 88 3.72 -2.33 -16.78
CA GLY A 88 3.55 -0.89 -16.62
C GLY A 88 2.16 -0.37 -16.98
N ASN A 89 1.18 -1.26 -17.20
CA ASN A 89 -0.20 -0.86 -17.48
C ASN A 89 -0.92 -0.53 -16.16
N ILE A 90 -1.66 0.58 -16.16
CA ILE A 90 -2.50 0.97 -15.03
C ILE A 90 -3.71 0.04 -14.96
N ILE A 91 -3.83 -0.69 -13.85
CA ILE A 91 -4.97 -1.53 -13.52
C ILE A 91 -6.11 -0.66 -12.96
N SER A 92 -5.78 0.21 -12.02
CA SER A 92 -6.67 1.24 -11.49
C SER A 92 -5.87 2.42 -10.94
N SER A 93 -6.54 3.56 -10.78
CA SER A 93 -5.93 4.75 -10.17
C SER A 93 -6.97 5.66 -9.54
N ASP A 94 -6.64 6.20 -8.37
CA ASP A 94 -7.32 7.33 -7.75
C ASP A 94 -6.48 8.60 -7.95
N ILE A 95 -7.17 9.70 -8.25
CA ILE A 95 -6.57 11.02 -8.48
C ILE A 95 -7.23 12.01 -7.54
N VAL A 96 -6.44 12.60 -6.66
CA VAL A 96 -6.91 13.55 -5.64
C VAL A 96 -6.34 14.92 -5.94
N ASP A 97 -7.23 15.90 -6.09
CA ASP A 97 -6.87 17.31 -6.19
C ASP A 97 -6.47 17.81 -4.79
N ILE A 98 -5.16 17.92 -4.54
CA ILE A 98 -4.62 18.22 -3.23
C ILE A 98 -5.16 19.56 -2.70
N CYS A 99 -5.28 20.56 -3.58
CA CYS A 99 -5.68 21.91 -3.20
C CYS A 99 -7.18 22.06 -2.91
N LYS A 100 -7.98 21.02 -3.15
CA LYS A 100 -9.36 20.95 -2.66
C LYS A 100 -9.47 20.41 -1.23
N GLU A 101 -8.46 19.68 -0.77
CA GLU A 101 -8.44 19.10 0.58
C GLU A 101 -7.64 19.92 1.57
N VAL A 102 -6.60 20.62 1.11
CA VAL A 102 -5.71 21.43 1.96
C VAL A 102 -5.55 22.84 1.38
N THR A 103 -5.16 23.77 2.23
CA THR A 103 -4.85 25.14 1.79
C THR A 103 -3.58 25.14 0.95
N CYS A 104 -3.73 25.54 -0.31
CA CYS A 104 -2.60 25.76 -1.21
C CYS A 104 -2.15 27.24 -1.25
N PRO A 105 -0.86 27.50 -1.53
CA PRO A 105 0.18 26.51 -1.78
C PRO A 105 0.70 25.85 -0.50
N VAL A 106 0.95 24.54 -0.53
CA VAL A 106 1.76 23.87 0.49
C VAL A 106 3.21 24.18 0.18
N LYS A 107 3.87 24.97 1.02
CA LYS A 107 5.23 25.45 0.75
C LYS A 107 6.27 24.34 0.85
N ALA A 108 7.28 24.39 -0.02
CA ALA A 108 8.45 23.52 0.06
C ALA A 108 9.05 23.52 1.47
N GLY A 109 9.49 22.36 1.94
CA GLY A 109 9.98 22.15 3.30
C GLY A 109 8.88 22.04 4.37
N THR A 110 7.60 22.26 4.03
CA THR A 110 6.48 22.06 4.95
C THR A 110 6.00 20.60 4.89
N PRO A 111 5.70 19.93 6.02
CA PRO A 111 5.11 18.60 6.00
C PRO A 111 3.74 18.59 5.33
N TYR A 112 3.57 17.70 4.36
CA TYR A 112 2.29 17.32 3.77
C TYR A 112 1.84 15.96 4.33
N SER A 113 0.55 15.81 4.62
CA SER A 113 -0.05 14.55 5.05
C SER A 113 -1.51 14.49 4.62
N THR A 114 -1.95 13.31 4.17
CA THR A 114 -3.36 13.02 3.88
C THR A 114 -3.68 11.55 4.16
N THR A 115 -4.97 11.24 4.23
CA THR A 115 -5.48 9.87 4.33
C THR A 115 -6.52 9.68 3.25
N GLN A 116 -6.35 8.62 2.45
CA GLN A 116 -7.22 8.30 1.32
C GLN A 116 -7.78 6.90 1.47
N ASN A 117 -9.08 6.73 1.20
CA ASN A 117 -9.72 5.43 1.15
C ASN A 117 -9.81 5.00 -0.31
N VAL A 118 -9.00 4.01 -0.67
CA VAL A 118 -8.76 3.62 -2.07
C VAL A 118 -9.36 2.25 -2.30
N TYR A 119 -10.10 2.10 -3.39
CA TYR A 119 -10.56 0.78 -3.82
C TYR A 119 -9.40 0.00 -4.45
N VAL A 120 -9.08 -1.14 -3.85
CA VAL A 120 -8.05 -2.06 -4.31
C VAL A 120 -8.68 -2.95 -5.39
N PRO A 121 -8.24 -2.87 -6.66
CA PRO A 121 -8.83 -3.67 -7.72
C PRO A 121 -8.45 -5.14 -7.54
N ARG A 122 -9.16 -5.99 -8.26
CA ARG A 122 -8.69 -7.34 -8.48
C ARG A 122 -7.47 -7.33 -9.39
N PHE A 123 -6.41 -8.03 -9.03
CA PHE A 123 -5.22 -8.17 -9.86
C PHE A 123 -4.62 -9.58 -9.80
N ARG A 124 -3.82 -9.92 -10.81
CA ARG A 124 -3.20 -11.23 -11.01
C ARG A 124 -1.72 -11.03 -11.29
N GLY A 125 -0.87 -11.88 -10.74
CA GLY A 125 0.58 -11.76 -10.92
C GLY A 125 1.17 -10.66 -10.02
N THR A 126 2.30 -10.11 -10.46
CA THR A 126 3.00 -9.05 -9.74
C THR A 126 2.34 -7.71 -10.03
N THR A 127 1.90 -7.04 -8.97
CA THR A 127 1.31 -5.70 -9.05
C THR A 127 2.12 -4.74 -8.19
N TYR A 128 2.27 -3.52 -8.68
CA TYR A 128 2.93 -2.44 -7.97
C TYR A 128 1.90 -1.40 -7.54
N ILE A 129 2.04 -0.93 -6.32
CA ILE A 129 1.41 0.29 -5.83
C ILE A 129 2.34 1.44 -6.18
N VAL A 130 1.83 2.49 -6.80
CA VAL A 130 2.55 3.73 -7.10
C VAL A 130 1.79 4.88 -6.47
N VAL A 131 2.45 5.62 -5.59
CA VAL A 131 1.92 6.83 -4.94
C VAL A 131 2.80 8.00 -5.34
N GLY A 132 2.23 9.02 -5.99
CA GLY A 132 3.02 10.15 -6.48
C GLY A 132 2.27 11.48 -6.43
N ILE A 133 3.02 12.57 -6.31
CA ILE A 133 2.48 13.93 -6.45
C ILE A 133 3.03 14.49 -7.75
N ALA A 134 2.14 14.84 -8.67
CA ALA A 134 2.52 15.31 -10.00
C ALA A 134 1.55 16.35 -10.55
N ASP A 135 2.07 17.22 -11.41
CA ASP A 135 1.28 18.07 -12.31
C ASP A 135 1.30 17.43 -13.71
N GLY A 136 0.11 17.09 -14.21
CA GLY A 136 -0.07 16.34 -15.45
C GLY A 136 0.05 14.81 -15.31
N ILE A 137 -0.05 14.10 -16.44
CA ILE A 137 -0.04 12.63 -16.52
C ILE A 137 0.97 12.12 -17.55
N GLY A 138 1.35 10.85 -17.44
CA GLY A 138 2.23 10.17 -18.40
C GLY A 138 3.68 10.65 -18.35
N THR A 139 4.38 10.56 -19.48
CA THR A 139 5.82 10.88 -19.57
C THR A 139 6.14 12.37 -19.50
N THR A 140 5.12 13.22 -19.59
CA THR A 140 5.24 14.68 -19.47
C THR A 140 4.89 15.20 -18.08
N ALA A 141 4.50 14.31 -17.16
CA ALA A 141 4.12 14.70 -15.81
C ALA A 141 5.32 15.28 -15.05
N ASN A 142 5.11 16.41 -14.39
CA ASN A 142 6.09 16.96 -13.46
C ASN A 142 5.92 16.29 -12.10
N VAL A 143 6.66 15.20 -11.87
CA VAL A 143 6.59 14.43 -10.62
C VAL A 143 7.52 15.04 -9.57
N ILE A 144 6.96 15.47 -8.44
CA ILE A 144 7.70 16.14 -7.35
C ILE A 144 7.85 15.28 -6.09
N ALA A 145 7.17 14.15 -6.00
CA ALA A 145 7.38 13.12 -5.01
C ALA A 145 6.83 11.77 -5.50
N CYS A 146 7.48 10.66 -5.17
CA CYS A 146 7.01 9.34 -5.61
C CYS A 146 7.51 8.20 -4.72
N SER A 147 6.62 7.25 -4.46
CA SER A 147 6.90 5.99 -3.79
C SER A 147 6.25 4.81 -4.49
N THR A 148 6.90 3.66 -4.46
CA THR A 148 6.38 2.41 -5.00
C THR A 148 6.64 1.22 -4.07
N ALA A 149 5.73 0.26 -4.09
CA ALA A 149 5.83 -1.01 -3.38
C ALA A 149 5.17 -2.12 -4.22
N THR A 150 5.47 -3.38 -3.92
CA THR A 150 4.69 -4.51 -4.43
C THR A 150 3.42 -4.67 -3.59
N ALA A 151 2.27 -4.79 -4.27
CA ALA A 151 0.95 -4.97 -3.66
C ALA A 151 0.74 -6.41 -3.13
#